data_AF-A0AAD4GIS1-F1
#
_entry.id   AF-A0AAD4GIS1-F1
#
_cell.length_a   1.000
_cell.length_b   1.000
_cell.length_c   1.000
_cell.angle_alpha   90.00
_cell.angle_beta   90.00
_cell.angle_gamma   90.00
#
_symmetry.space_group_name_H-M   'P 1'
#
loop_
_entity.id
_entity.type
_entity.pdbx_description
1 polymer ?
#
loop_
_entity_poly.entity_id
_entity_poly.type
_entity_poly.pdbx_seq_one_letter_code
_entity_poly.pdbx_strand_id
1 'polypeptide(L)' 'FNNLVVSPEQLSMFNGHLPRLARLIQQDRSFATRIRRVHIDEAHNIYIAGVSHHGEAAFR' A
#
# COMPACT_ATOMS: atom_id res chain seq x y z
N PHE A 1 -20.15 -1.45 -3.42
CA PHE A 1 -19.11 -0.77 -2.61
C PHE A 1 -18.02 -0.28 -3.55
N ASN A 2 -17.68 1.02 -3.56
CA ASN A 2 -16.67 1.63 -4.46
C ASN A 2 -15.29 1.78 -3.78
N ASN A 3 -14.99 0.94 -2.79
CA ASN A 3 -13.75 1.02 -2.02
C ASN A 3 -12.91 -0.21 -2.33
N LEU A 4 -11.62 0.00 -2.60
CA LEU A 4 -10.64 -1.07 -2.71
C LEU A 4 -9.88 -1.14 -1.39
N VAL A 5 -10.01 -2.25 -0.68
CA VAL A 5 -9.24 -2.54 0.54
C VAL A 5 -8.15 -3.53 0.17
N VAL A 6 -6.92 -3.23 0.54
CA VAL A 6 -5.75 -4.07 0.29
C VAL A 6 -4.90 -4.14 1.54
N SER A 7 -4.23 -5.27 1.76
CA SER A 7 -3.19 -5.39 2.77
C SER A 7 -1.86 -4.83 2.24
N PRO A 8 -0.92 -4.45 3.12
CA PRO A 8 0.41 -3.97 2.71
C PRO A 8 1.16 -4.95 1.79
N GLU A 9 1.04 -6.26 2.03
CA GLU A 9 1.71 -7.31 1.26
C GLU A 9 1.21 -7.35 -0.20
N GLN A 10 -0.05 -7.01 -0.43
CA GLN A 10 -0.61 -6.91 -1.77
C GLN A 10 -0.08 -5.69 -2.55
N LEU A 11 0.54 -4.72 -1.87
CA LEU A 11 1.28 -3.61 -2.48
C LEU A 11 2.80 -3.89 -2.60
N SER A 12 3.22 -5.15 -2.48
CA SER A 12 4.62 -5.54 -2.73
C SER A 12 5.07 -5.22 -4.17
N MET A 13 6.36 -4.93 -4.32
CA MET A 13 7.00 -4.81 -5.64
C MET A 13 7.06 -6.15 -6.38
N PHE A 14 7.22 -7.24 -5.65
CA PHE A 14 7.33 -8.59 -6.21
C PHE A 14 6.02 -9.34 -5.98
N ASN A 15 5.41 -9.85 -7.06
CA ASN A 15 4.12 -10.54 -7.04
C ASN A 15 2.94 -9.75 -6.42
N GLY A 16 3.11 -8.44 -6.18
CA GLY A 16 2.05 -7.54 -5.72
C GLY A 16 1.47 -6.67 -6.83
N HIS A 17 0.55 -5.78 -6.45
CA HIS A 17 -0.19 -4.92 -7.36
C HIS A 17 0.47 -3.56 -7.61
N LEU A 18 1.51 -3.20 -6.84
CA LEU A 18 2.12 -1.88 -6.90
C LEU A 18 2.66 -1.52 -8.30
N PRO A 19 3.38 -2.40 -9.03
CA PRO A 19 3.83 -2.07 -10.38
C PRO A 19 2.67 -1.87 -11.37
N ARG A 20 1.62 -2.68 -11.27
CA ARG A 20 0.43 -2.57 -12.13
C ARG A 20 -0.36 -1.30 -11.82
N LEU A 21 -0.51 -0.98 -10.54
CA LEU A 21 -1.17 0.24 -10.09
C LEU A 21 -0.41 1.49 -10.58
N ALA A 22 0.92 1.51 -10.43
CA ALA A 22 1.76 2.61 -10.91
C ALA A 22 1.61 2.82 -12.42
N ARG A 23 1.67 1.74 -13.21
CA ARG A 23 1.45 1.79 -14.66
C ARG A 23 0.06 2.32 -15.01
N LEU A 24 -0.98 1.90 -14.29
CA LEU A 24 -2.35 2.33 -14.54
C LEU A 24 -2.55 3.82 -14.23
N ILE A 25 -2.00 4.31 -13.11
CA ILE A 25 -2.01 5.73 -12.76
C ILE A 25 -1.25 6.56 -13.80
N GLN A 26 -0.11 6.06 -14.29
CA GLN A 26 0.72 6.78 -15.26
C GLN A 26 0.09 6.84 -16.66
N GLN A 27 -0.51 5.73 -17.12
CA GLN A 27 -0.98 5.57 -18.50
C GLN A 27 -2.45 5.98 -18.68
N ASP A 28 -3.29 5.84 -17.64
CA ASP A 28 -4.72 6.15 -17.71
C ASP A 28 -5.09 7.31 -16.77
N ARG A 29 -5.14 8.51 -17.33
CA ARG A 29 -5.56 9.72 -16.59
C ARG A 29 -7.01 9.64 -16.09
N SER A 30 -7.88 8.91 -16.79
CA SER A 30 -9.28 8.75 -16.40
C SER A 30 -9.42 7.84 -15.18
N PHE A 31 -8.53 6.86 -15.04
CA PHE A 31 -8.41 6.05 -13.84
C PHE A 31 -7.87 6.88 -12.68
N ALA A 32 -6.78 7.63 -12.89
CA ALA A 32 -6.15 8.43 -11.84
C ALA A 32 -7.12 9.44 -11.20
N THR A 33 -7.99 10.08 -11.99
CA THR A 33 -8.98 11.04 -11.49
C THR A 33 -10.10 10.41 -10.65
N ARG A 34 -10.27 9.08 -10.70
CA ARG A 34 -11.22 8.34 -9.84
C ARG A 34 -10.66 8.11 -8.43
N ILE A 35 -9.35 8.18 -8.24
CA ILE A 35 -8.70 8.04 -6.94
C ILE A 35 -8.78 9.38 -6.20
N ARG A 36 -9.85 9.59 -5.43
CA ARG A 36 -10.06 10.84 -4.67
C ARG A 36 -9.37 10.86 -3.31
N ARG A 37 -9.18 9.69 -2.70
CA ARG A 37 -8.63 9.55 -1.35
C ARG A 37 -7.94 8.20 -1.22
N VAL A 38 -6.83 8.20 -0.49
CA VAL A 38 -6.17 7.00 0.05
C VAL A 38 -6.28 7.10 1.57
N HIS A 39 -6.69 6.01 2.21
CA HIS A 39 -6.73 5.90 3.67
C HIS A 39 -5.79 4.77 4.08
N ILE A 40 -4.98 5.04 5.10
CA ILE A 40 -4.05 4.07 5.68
C ILE A 40 -4.59 3.76 7.07
N ASP A 41 -5.02 2.52 7.24
CA ASP A 41 -5.41 2.01 8.55
C ASP A 41 -4.16 1.70 9.38
N GLU A 42 -4.25 1.89 10.69
CA GLU A 42 -3.15 1.71 11.64
C GLU A 42 -1.82 2.35 11.18
N ALA A 43 -1.88 3.60 10.71
CA ALA A 43 -0.72 4.31 10.14
C ALA A 43 0.49 4.40 11.09
N HIS A 44 0.30 4.21 12.41
CA HIS A 44 1.39 4.10 13.38
C HIS A 44 2.34 2.94 13.06
N ASN A 45 1.86 1.87 12.40
CA ASN A 45 2.65 0.74 11.93
C ASN A 45 3.77 1.16 10.97
N ILE A 46 3.62 2.27 10.23
CA ILE A 46 4.68 2.76 9.33
C ILE A 46 5.93 3.17 10.11
N TYR A 47 5.77 3.73 11.31
CA TYR A 47 6.89 4.18 12.14
C TYR A 47 7.55 3.02 12.91
N ILE A 48 6.73 2.05 13.36
CA ILE A 48 7.24 0.92 14.14
C ILE A 48 7.69 -0.26 13.27
N ALA A 49 7.23 -0.36 12.01
CA ALA A 49 7.73 -1.33 11.05
C ALA A 49 9.23 -1.06 10.79
N GLY A 50 10.09 -2.00 11.20
CA GLY A 50 11.54 -1.85 11.13
C GLY A 50 12.21 -1.64 12.49
N VAL A 51 11.46 -1.29 13.53
CA VAL A 51 11.97 -1.17 14.90
C VAL A 51 11.77 -2.50 15.62
N SER A 52 12.81 -3.02 16.28
CA SER A 52 12.66 -4.17 17.17
C SER A 52 11.74 -3.77 18.32
N HIS A 53 10.60 -4.43 18.44
CA HIS A 53 9.71 -4.27 19.58
C HIS A 53 9.68 -5.59 20.34
N HIS A 54 9.93 -5.51 21.65
CA HIS A 54 9.77 -6.62 22.58
C HIS A 54 10.53 -7.92 22.23
N GLY A 55 11.71 -7.82 21.60
CA GLY A 55 12.53 -9.00 21.26
C GLY A 55 12.07 -9.75 20.00
N GLU A 56 11.05 -9.26 19.30
CA GLU A 56 10.66 -9.80 18.00
C GLU A 56 11.43 -9.13 16.86
N ALA A 57 11.77 -9.93 15.84
CA ALA A 57 12.50 -9.44 14.68
C ALA A 57 11.62 -8.46 13.89
N ALA A 58 12.17 -7.30 13.55
CA ALA A 58 11.49 -6.35 12.69
C ALA A 58 11.11 -7.03 11.36
N PHE A 59 9.87 -6.82 10.93
CA PHE A 59 9.43 -7.25 9.61
C PHE A 59 10.33 -6.57 8.55
N ARG A 60 11.03 -7.38 7.75
CA ARG A 60 11.96 -6.94 6.69
C ARG A 60 11.34 -7.14 5.32
#